data_AF-A0A7C1VER9-F1
#
_entry.id   AF-A0A7C1VER9-F1
#
_cell.length_a   1.000
_cell.length_b   1.000
_cell.length_c   1.000
_cell.angle_alpha   90.00
_cell.angle_beta   90.00
_cell.angle_gamma   90.00
#
_symmetry.space_group_name_H-M   'P 1'
#
loop_
_entity.id
_entity.type
_entity.pdbx_description
1 polymer ?
#
loop_
_entity_poly.entity_id
_entity_poly.type
_entity_poly.pdbx_seq_one_letter_code
_entity_poly.pdbx_strand_id
1 'polypeptide(L)'
;MEKKKLSALMTKISIVTASLFLLLLLLLHFLKPEISPSWRMISEYEIGRFGWLMQVAFFSLAAGTVCLALALRSQVQSVTGYIGLVLLLVIAVGMTMGGIFITGPITTPRDEIGMVSQLHNVGGSLAIFISLSLIRRSEKWAEVRPPIISNPP
;
A
#
# COMPACT_ATOMS: atom_id res chain seq x y z
N MET A 1 -2.61 31.21 4.73
CA MET A 1 -3.94 30.70 4.32
C MET A 1 -3.84 29.65 3.20
N GLU A 2 -3.04 29.88 2.16
CA GLU A 2 -2.89 28.95 1.03
C GLU A 2 -2.36 27.56 1.38
N LYS A 3 -1.33 27.46 2.23
CA LYS A 3 -0.78 26.16 2.69
C LYS A 3 -1.83 25.27 3.37
N LYS A 4 -2.74 25.86 4.16
CA LYS A 4 -3.85 25.13 4.81
C LYS A 4 -4.88 24.64 3.79
N LYS A 5 -5.22 25.46 2.79
CA LYS A 5 -6.13 25.07 1.69
C LYS A 5 -5.53 23.92 0.85
N LEU A 6 -4.25 24.01 0.51
CA LEU A 6 -3.54 22.96 -0.21
C LEU A 6 -3.49 21.65 0.59
N SER A 7 -3.13 21.71 1.87
CA SER A 7 -3.12 20.53 2.75
C SER A 7 -4.51 19.88 2.83
N ALA A 8 -5.58 20.68 3.00
CA ALA A 8 -6.95 20.16 3.03
C ALA A 8 -7.37 19.51 1.70
N LEU A 9 -6.97 20.09 0.56
CA LEU A 9 -7.22 19.50 -0.76
C LEU A 9 -6.49 18.15 -0.91
N MET A 10 -5.20 18.09 -0.57
CA MET A 10 -4.41 16.87 -0.63
C MET A 10 -4.98 15.77 0.28
N THR A 11 -5.44 16.11 1.48
CA THR A 11 -6.15 15.17 2.36
C THR A 11 -7.41 14.61 1.71
N LYS A 12 -8.24 15.46 1.09
CA LYS A 12 -9.46 15.01 0.40
C LYS A 12 -9.14 14.07 -0.77
N ILE A 13 -8.15 14.42 -1.59
CA ILE A 13 -7.70 13.57 -2.70
C ILE A 13 -7.22 12.22 -2.16
N SER A 14 -6.39 12.24 -1.12
CA SER A 14 -5.88 11.02 -0.48
C SER A 14 -7.00 10.08 -0.03
N ILE A 15 -8.03 10.62 0.63
CA ILE A 15 -9.21 9.86 1.06
C ILE A 15 -9.94 9.28 -0.14
N VAL A 16 -10.26 10.09 -1.16
CA VAL A 16 -11.00 9.65 -2.34
C VAL A 16 -10.27 8.52 -3.06
N THR A 17 -8.96 8.66 -3.28
CA THR A 17 -8.16 7.64 -3.97
C THR A 17 -7.98 6.36 -3.15
N ALA A 18 -7.88 6.47 -1.82
CA ALA A 18 -7.84 5.31 -0.94
C ALA A 18 -9.20 4.58 -0.93
N SER A 19 -10.32 5.32 -0.89
CA SER A 19 -11.65 4.75 -1.02
C SER A 19 -11.84 4.07 -2.39
N LEU A 20 -11.37 4.69 -3.48
CA LEU A 20 -11.42 4.08 -4.81
C LEU A 20 -10.64 2.77 -4.86
N PHE A 21 -9.44 2.70 -4.26
CA PHE A 21 -8.69 1.46 -4.13
C PHE A 21 -9.51 0.37 -3.44
N LEU A 22 -10.14 0.68 -2.29
CA LEU A 22 -10.95 -0.28 -1.55
C LEU A 22 -12.18 -0.75 -2.34
N LEU A 23 -12.84 0.16 -3.07
CA LEU A 23 -13.99 -0.17 -3.90
C LEU A 23 -13.61 -1.06 -5.09
N LEU A 24 -12.50 -0.76 -5.77
CA LEU A 24 -11.98 -1.58 -6.87
C LEU A 24 -11.55 -2.96 -6.38
N LEU A 25 -10.86 -3.00 -5.23
CA LEU A 25 -10.47 -4.25 -4.61
C LEU A 25 -11.69 -5.08 -4.23
N LEU A 26 -12.71 -4.49 -3.61
CA LEU A 26 -13.96 -5.17 -3.29
C LEU A 26 -14.65 -5.70 -4.55
N LEU A 27 -14.75 -4.89 -5.60
CA LEU A 27 -15.29 -5.31 -6.90
C LEU A 27 -14.53 -6.51 -7.47
N LEU A 28 -13.20 -6.50 -7.37
CA LEU A 28 -12.36 -7.61 -7.84
C LEU A 28 -12.60 -8.92 -7.09
N HIS A 29 -12.92 -8.88 -5.79
CA HIS A 29 -13.32 -10.09 -5.05
C HIS A 29 -14.59 -10.73 -5.61
N PHE A 30 -15.52 -9.91 -6.14
CA PHE A 30 -16.73 -10.41 -6.79
C PHE A 30 -16.50 -10.84 -8.25
N LEU A 31 -15.63 -10.15 -8.98
CA LEU A 31 -15.32 -10.46 -10.38
C LEU A 31 -14.38 -11.66 -10.54
N LYS A 32 -13.56 -11.96 -9.53
CA LYS A 32 -12.59 -13.06 -9.50
C LYS A 32 -12.70 -13.87 -8.20
N PRO A 33 -13.86 -14.53 -7.95
CA PRO A 33 -14.10 -15.29 -6.71
C PRO A 33 -13.16 -16.49 -6.56
N GLU A 34 -12.48 -16.93 -7.63
CA GLU A 34 -11.47 -17.97 -7.61
C GLU A 34 -10.20 -17.60 -6.83
N ILE A 35 -9.94 -16.30 -6.62
CA ILE A 35 -8.81 -15.80 -5.84
C ILE A 35 -9.27 -15.66 -4.38
N SER A 36 -8.91 -16.63 -3.55
CA SER A 36 -9.29 -16.58 -2.12
C SER A 36 -8.49 -15.52 -1.34
N PRO A 37 -9.16 -14.56 -0.67
CA PRO A 37 -8.49 -13.45 0.02
C PRO A 37 -7.69 -13.84 1.27
N SER A 38 -7.90 -15.03 1.82
CA SER A 38 -7.26 -15.47 3.07
C SER A 38 -5.82 -15.95 2.88
N TRP A 39 -5.41 -16.31 1.66
CA TRP A 39 -4.08 -16.87 1.39
C TRP A 39 -3.45 -16.47 0.06
N ARG A 40 -4.18 -15.79 -0.83
CA ARG A 40 -3.64 -15.26 -2.09
C ARG A 40 -3.25 -13.80 -1.94
N MET A 41 -2.20 -13.38 -2.65
CA MET A 41 -1.79 -11.98 -2.69
C MET A 41 -2.77 -11.17 -3.53
N ILE A 42 -3.10 -9.95 -3.10
CA ILE A 42 -4.00 -9.07 -3.86
C ILE A 42 -3.45 -8.68 -5.24
N SER A 43 -2.13 -8.75 -5.46
CA SER A 43 -1.55 -8.50 -6.79
C SER A 43 -1.93 -9.55 -7.81
N GLU A 44 -2.37 -10.74 -7.40
CA GLU A 44 -2.83 -11.77 -8.33
C GLU A 44 -4.12 -11.37 -9.06
N TYR A 45 -4.88 -10.41 -8.51
CA TYR A 45 -5.99 -9.80 -9.22
C TYR A 45 -5.56 -9.10 -10.52
N GLU A 46 -4.27 -8.85 -10.76
CA GLU A 46 -3.74 -8.30 -12.01
C GLU A 46 -3.71 -9.30 -13.18
N ILE A 47 -3.87 -10.60 -12.91
CA ILE A 47 -3.73 -11.64 -13.92
C ILE A 47 -5.06 -11.88 -14.65
N GLY A 48 -5.09 -11.77 -15.97
CA GLY A 48 -6.26 -12.08 -16.80
C GLY A 48 -7.19 -10.87 -17.06
N ARG A 49 -8.43 -11.15 -17.49
CA ARG A 49 -9.33 -10.16 -18.15
C ARG A 49 -9.56 -8.87 -17.35
N PHE A 50 -9.78 -8.98 -16.04
CA PHE A 50 -10.03 -7.81 -15.18
C PHE A 50 -8.77 -7.27 -14.50
N GLY A 51 -7.58 -7.69 -14.96
CA GLY A 51 -6.29 -7.34 -14.35
C GLY A 51 -6.01 -5.85 -14.23
N TRP A 52 -6.41 -5.09 -15.25
CA TRP A 52 -6.24 -3.65 -15.30
C TRP A 52 -6.96 -2.91 -14.15
N LEU A 53 -8.06 -3.47 -13.59
CA LEU A 53 -8.74 -2.87 -12.44
C LEU A 53 -7.83 -2.85 -11.21
N MET A 54 -7.01 -3.89 -11.04
CA MET A 54 -6.06 -3.97 -9.93
C MET A 54 -4.88 -3.02 -10.14
N GLN A 55 -4.41 -2.85 -11.38
CA GLN A 55 -3.41 -1.84 -11.73
C GLN A 55 -3.92 -0.42 -11.40
N VAL A 56 -5.16 -0.10 -11.80
CA VAL A 56 -5.80 1.18 -11.45
C VAL A 56 -5.93 1.33 -9.94
N ALA A 57 -6.25 0.26 -9.22
CA ALA A 57 -6.30 0.28 -7.76
C ALA A 57 -4.91 0.61 -7.17
N PHE A 58 -3.84 -0.02 -7.65
CA PHE A 58 -2.46 0.28 -7.21
C PHE A 58 -2.04 1.71 -7.51
N PHE A 59 -2.32 2.23 -8.70
CA PHE A 59 -2.03 3.63 -9.02
C PHE A 59 -2.85 4.62 -8.19
N SER A 60 -4.12 4.30 -7.93
CA SER A 60 -4.97 5.10 -7.04
C SER A 60 -4.37 5.16 -5.63
N LEU A 61 -3.96 4.01 -5.08
CA LEU A 61 -3.36 3.95 -3.75
C LEU A 61 -2.00 4.67 -3.69
N ALA A 62 -1.17 4.55 -4.73
CA ALA A 62 0.08 5.28 -4.85
C ALA A 62 -0.15 6.80 -4.85
N ALA A 63 -1.07 7.29 -5.68
CA ALA A 63 -1.43 8.71 -5.76
C ALA A 63 -1.96 9.23 -4.40
N GLY A 64 -2.81 8.43 -3.74
CA GLY A 64 -3.33 8.76 -2.42
C GLY A 64 -2.25 8.84 -1.34
N THR A 65 -1.24 7.97 -1.42
CA THR A 65 -0.09 7.96 -0.51
C THR A 65 0.81 9.18 -0.72
N VAL A 66 1.04 9.60 -1.96
CA VAL A 66 1.76 10.86 -2.26
C VAL A 66 0.99 12.07 -1.73
N CYS A 67 -0.32 12.12 -1.95
CA CYS A 67 -1.17 13.20 -1.44
C CYS A 67 -1.16 13.26 0.09
N LEU A 68 -1.15 12.10 0.77
CA LEU A 68 -1.01 12.02 2.22
C LEU A 68 0.32 12.61 2.69
N ALA A 69 1.44 12.24 2.05
CA ALA A 69 2.75 12.80 2.37
C ALA A 69 2.79 14.32 2.19
N LEU A 70 2.20 14.85 1.10
CA LEU A 70 2.11 16.28 0.85
C LEU A 70 1.24 17.01 1.88
N ALA A 71 0.12 16.41 2.29
CA ALA A 71 -0.77 16.97 3.30
C ALA A 71 -0.08 17.08 4.67
N LEU A 72 0.70 16.06 5.04
CA LEU A 72 1.43 15.98 6.31
C LEU A 72 2.72 16.82 6.33
N ARG A 73 3.32 17.12 5.17
CA ARG A 73 4.61 17.84 5.09
C ARG A 73 4.66 19.12 5.91
N SER A 74 3.55 19.86 5.95
CA SER A 74 3.47 21.15 6.63
C SER A 74 3.26 21.05 8.14
N GLN A 75 3.00 19.85 8.65
CA GLN A 75 2.74 19.54 10.05
C GLN A 75 3.95 18.87 10.73
N VAL A 76 4.93 18.43 9.95
CA VAL A 76 6.14 17.77 10.43
C VAL A 76 7.19 18.81 10.83
N GLN A 77 7.67 18.71 12.07
CA GLN A 77 8.73 19.57 12.60
C GLN A 77 9.91 18.78 13.18
N SER A 78 9.86 17.45 13.15
CA SER A 78 10.88 16.56 13.73
C SER A 78 11.57 15.72 12.65
N VAL A 79 12.82 15.32 12.91
CA VAL A 79 13.59 14.41 12.04
C VAL A 79 12.82 13.10 11.80
N THR A 80 12.25 12.52 12.86
CA THR A 80 11.42 11.30 12.76
C THR A 80 10.20 11.50 11.85
N GLY A 81 9.56 12.67 11.91
CA GLY A 81 8.46 12.98 11.01
C GLY A 81 8.89 13.06 9.54
N TYR A 82 10.06 13.65 9.26
CA TYR A 82 10.61 13.69 7.90
C TYR A 82 10.98 12.30 7.39
N ILE A 83 11.53 11.44 8.24
CA ILE A 83 11.75 10.02 7.92
C ILE A 83 10.41 9.36 7.54
N GLY A 84 9.34 9.60 8.31
CA GLY A 84 8.00 9.10 7.98
C GLY A 84 7.49 9.55 6.61
N LEU A 85 7.73 10.81 6.22
CA LEU A 85 7.37 11.31 4.89
C LEU A 85 8.14 10.60 3.77
N VAL A 86 9.46 10.40 3.95
CA VAL A 86 10.26 9.66 2.97
C VAL A 86 9.76 8.23 2.83
N LEU A 87 9.48 7.56 3.95
CA LEU A 87 8.93 6.20 3.97
C LEU A 87 7.58 6.10 3.24
N LEU A 88 6.69 7.09 3.39
CA LEU A 88 5.44 7.16 2.62
C LEU A 88 5.70 7.28 1.11
N LEU A 89 6.70 8.05 0.69
CA LEU A 89 7.06 8.16 -0.72
C LEU A 89 7.64 6.84 -1.26
N VAL A 90 8.46 6.13 -0.48
CA VAL A 90 8.97 4.81 -0.87
C VAL A 90 7.83 3.80 -1.00
N ILE A 91 6.82 3.86 -0.12
CA ILE A 91 5.59 3.05 -0.26
C ILE A 91 4.88 3.36 -1.58
N ALA A 92 4.72 4.64 -1.93
CA ALA A 92 4.07 5.04 -3.18
C ALA A 92 4.83 4.53 -4.42
N VAL A 93 6.17 4.54 -4.37
CA VAL A 93 7.01 3.93 -5.42
C VAL A 93 6.74 2.43 -5.51
N GLY A 94 6.71 1.72 -4.37
CA GLY A 94 6.43 0.29 -4.34
C GLY A 94 5.05 -0.07 -4.93
N MET A 95 4.02 0.71 -4.61
CA MET A 95 2.68 0.56 -5.19
C MET A 95 2.65 0.85 -6.70
N THR A 96 3.39 1.87 -7.14
CA THR A 96 3.50 2.20 -8.57
C THR A 96 4.19 1.08 -9.34
N MET A 97 5.26 0.49 -8.77
CA MET A 97 5.91 -0.69 -9.33
C MET A 97 4.93 -1.87 -9.43
N GLY A 98 4.08 -2.07 -8.41
CA GLY A 98 3.02 -3.06 -8.44
C GLY A 98 2.11 -2.92 -9.66
N GLY A 99 1.63 -1.71 -9.94
CA GLY A 99 0.75 -1.45 -11.09
C GLY A 99 1.43 -1.44 -12.47
N ILE A 100 2.75 -1.24 -12.54
CA ILE A 100 3.52 -1.27 -13.81
C ILE A 100 3.95 -2.69 -14.16
N PHE A 101 4.51 -3.40 -13.18
CA PHE A 101 5.08 -4.72 -13.37
C PHE A 101 4.07 -5.76 -12.93
N ILE A 102 3.34 -6.37 -13.85
CA ILE A 102 2.33 -7.38 -13.52
C ILE A 102 3.02 -8.62 -12.95
N THR A 103 2.56 -9.09 -11.80
CA THR A 103 3.13 -10.30 -11.19
C THR A 103 2.75 -11.56 -11.97
N GLY A 104 3.68 -12.53 -12.00
CA GLY A 104 3.36 -13.89 -12.41
C GLY A 104 2.53 -14.62 -11.35
N PRO A 105 1.91 -15.76 -11.70
CA PRO A 105 1.19 -16.60 -10.73
C PRO A 105 2.08 -16.97 -9.54
N ILE A 106 1.53 -16.99 -8.32
CA ILE A 106 2.27 -17.38 -7.12
C ILE A 106 2.79 -18.82 -7.17
N THR A 107 2.23 -19.65 -8.06
CA THR A 107 2.64 -21.04 -8.30
C THR A 107 3.84 -21.17 -9.23
N THR A 108 4.35 -20.06 -9.78
CA THR A 108 5.52 -20.07 -10.67
C THR A 108 6.75 -20.54 -9.86
N PRO A 109 7.49 -21.57 -10.32
CA PRO A 109 8.73 -22.00 -9.68
C PRO A 109 9.74 -20.85 -9.53
N ARG A 110 10.55 -20.87 -8.47
CA ARG A 110 11.41 -19.72 -8.11
C ARG A 110 12.47 -19.43 -9.17
N ASP A 111 12.97 -20.46 -9.82
CA ASP A 111 13.93 -20.42 -10.93
C ASP A 111 13.32 -19.93 -12.24
N GLU A 112 11.99 -19.89 -12.34
CA GLU A 112 11.24 -19.39 -13.50
C GLU A 112 10.70 -17.96 -13.29
N ILE A 113 10.97 -17.32 -12.15
CA ILE A 113 10.54 -15.95 -11.87
C ILE A 113 11.33 -14.97 -12.76
N GLY A 114 10.69 -14.54 -13.86
CA GLY A 114 11.21 -13.53 -14.76
C GLY A 114 11.41 -12.15 -14.10
N MET A 115 12.26 -11.33 -14.71
CA MET A 115 12.66 -10.00 -14.22
C MET A 115 11.47 -9.09 -13.84
N VAL A 116 10.38 -9.12 -14.63
CA VAL A 116 9.17 -8.32 -14.36
C VAL A 116 8.54 -8.69 -13.02
N SER A 117 8.35 -9.99 -12.76
CA SER A 117 7.83 -10.48 -11.48
C SER A 117 8.77 -10.17 -10.32
N GLN A 118 10.10 -10.17 -10.55
CA GLN A 118 11.06 -9.76 -9.51
C GLN A 118 10.91 -8.28 -9.15
N LEU A 119 10.78 -7.40 -10.15
CA LEU A 119 10.54 -5.97 -9.94
C LEU A 119 9.22 -5.73 -9.20
N HIS A 120 8.15 -6.46 -9.55
CA HIS A 120 6.89 -6.43 -8.81
C HIS A 120 7.10 -6.80 -7.33
N ASN A 121 7.79 -7.90 -7.05
CA ASN A 121 8.04 -8.40 -5.70
C ASN A 121 8.87 -7.42 -4.85
N VAL A 122 9.84 -6.74 -5.46
CA VAL A 122 10.58 -5.65 -4.81
C VAL A 122 9.63 -4.51 -4.43
N GLY A 123 8.78 -4.06 -5.37
CA GLY A 123 7.78 -3.03 -5.11
C GLY A 123 6.82 -3.39 -3.97
N GLY A 124 6.29 -4.62 -3.98
CA GLY A 124 5.42 -5.14 -2.93
C GLY A 124 6.10 -5.19 -1.56
N SER A 125 7.36 -5.63 -1.52
CA SER A 125 8.13 -5.71 -0.27
C SER A 125 8.36 -4.32 0.34
N LEU A 126 8.70 -3.32 -0.48
CA LEU A 126 8.82 -1.93 -0.04
C LEU A 126 7.50 -1.42 0.55
N ALA A 127 6.38 -1.65 -0.12
CA ALA A 127 5.07 -1.21 0.36
C ALA A 127 4.70 -1.88 1.69
N ILE A 128 4.88 -3.20 1.83
CA ILE A 128 4.46 -3.95 3.01
C ILE A 128 5.34 -3.64 4.23
N PHE A 129 6.66 -3.84 4.12
CA PHE A 129 7.53 -3.76 5.29
C PHE A 129 7.65 -2.33 5.82
N ILE A 130 7.63 -1.34 4.93
CA ILE A 130 7.66 0.07 5.35
C ILE A 130 6.33 0.46 5.99
N SER A 131 5.18 0.01 5.45
CA SER A 131 3.88 0.25 6.09
C SER A 131 3.84 -0.35 7.50
N LEU A 132 4.31 -1.60 7.66
CA LEU A 132 4.42 -2.24 8.98
C LEU A 132 5.33 -1.46 9.93
N SER A 133 6.45 -0.93 9.43
CA SER A 133 7.39 -0.13 10.22
C SER A 133 6.76 1.18 10.70
N LEU A 134 5.96 1.83 9.85
CA LEU A 134 5.20 3.04 10.21
C LEU A 134 4.10 2.75 11.23
N ILE A 135 3.34 1.67 11.05
CA ILE A 135 2.29 1.25 11.98
C ILE A 135 2.88 0.95 13.36
N ARG A 136 3.98 0.17 13.42
CA ARG A 136 4.63 -0.21 14.70
C ARG A 136 5.14 0.97 15.51
N ARG A 137 5.47 2.09 14.87
CA ARG A 137 5.98 3.32 15.51
C ARG A 137 4.89 4.25 16.02
N SER A 138 3.62 3.98 15.75
CA SER A 138 2.53 4.84 16.20
C SER A 138 2.14 4.54 17.66
N GLU A 139 2.36 5.50 18.55
CA GLU A 139 2.08 5.34 19.99
C GLU A 139 0.59 5.09 20.27
N LYS A 140 -0.31 5.69 19.49
CA LYS A 140 -1.76 5.46 19.60
C LYS A 140 -2.19 4.01 19.33
N TRP A 141 -1.41 3.26 18.56
CA TRP A 141 -1.68 1.84 18.32
C TRP A 141 -0.94 0.93 19.30
N ALA A 142 0.00 1.48 20.08
CA ALA A 142 0.65 0.75 21.17
C ALA A 142 -0.33 0.43 22.30
N GLU A 143 -1.30 1.31 22.54
CA GLU A 143 -2.35 1.16 23.55
C GLU A 143 -3.34 0.03 23.24
N VAL A 144 -3.48 -0.37 21.98
CA VAL A 144 -4.41 -1.41 21.52
C VAL A 144 -3.72 -2.78 21.36
N ARG A 145 -2.42 -2.89 21.68
CA ARG A 145 -1.71 -4.18 21.60
C ARG A 145 -2.18 -5.10 22.73
N PRO A 146 -2.62 -6.34 22.44
CA PRO A 146 -2.84 -7.32 23.49
C PRO A 146 -1.53 -7.46 24.28
N PRO A 147 -1.60 -7.56 25.62
CA PRO A 147 -0.41 -7.88 26.41
C PRO A 147 0.19 -9.16 25.83
N ILE A 148 1.47 -9.11 25.48
CA ILE A 148 2.23 -10.33 25.19
C ILE A 148 2.06 -11.17 26.45
N ILE A 149 1.41 -12.32 26.32
CA ILE A 149 1.21 -13.25 27.43
C ILE A 149 2.61 -13.53 27.99
N SER A 150 2.95 -12.88 29.10
CA SER A 150 4.08 -13.27 29.91
C SER A 150 3.77 -14.69 30.36
N ASN A 151 4.62 -15.64 29.96
CA ASN A 151 4.43 -17.07 30.22
C ASN A 151 3.94 -17.32 31.66
N PRO A 152 3.01 -18.27 31.87
CA PRO A 152 2.67 -18.74 33.21
C PRO A 152 3.87 -19.46 33.85
N PRO A 153 3.88 -19.60 35.20
CA PRO A 153 5.06 -19.90 36.01
C PRO A 153 5.75 -21.23 35.71
#